data_AF-C2G0T8-F1
#
_entry.id   AF-C2G0T8-F1
#
_cell.length_a   1.000
_cell.length_b   1.000
_cell.length_c   1.000
_cell.angle_alpha   90.00
_cell.angle_beta   90.00
_cell.angle_gamma   90.00
#
_symmetry.space_group_name_H-M   'P 1'
#
loop_
_entity.id
_entity.type
_entity.pdbx_description
1 polymer ?
#
loop_
_entity_poly.entity_id
_entity_poly.type
_entity_poly.pdbx_seq_one_letter_code
_entity_poly.pdbx_strand_id
1 'polypeptide(L)'
;MQGKDNSDLIIGIVLLNNSTHNLSGLQVQSTTNGRKVISAVPVINGNSTRKIAVRIDGSTVQQPGNISSQLSLLKNGKVIGHTQIQLRSVDQKTAYRVTFVSNIDNSVQYYAVNPATGGEKPQDALFFSVHGAGVEALGQAQAYQSKDWGTLVAPTNRRPRGFNWEDWGRLDALEVLSLAKARLQPDTQRIYLTGHSMGGHGTWFLGATYPDKWAAIAPCAGYPTLKGYGSADGLVPEKGRNALEEVLLKSGNQSDVTAYATNYRPLGVYILHGDADRTVSVDYARQMRNILGEFHPDFSYYEYPGGSHWYSNESVDWKPLFDYFKWHKRKTQSEVDHIDFMTANPGISASYYWATVYQQIHPLDYSRILLDRDITKHSIVGQTTNVQTLRLDLSGFNNEEPVSVTLDSLNTIEYRMTDSEKPFIYLKKEGVSWTVTNEPSLARKGPHRNGTFKEAFNNRMVYVYGTQGTKEENNWAMEKVQYDAEAWYYRGNGAFDIIADRDFEETKYAGRNIILIGNAKTNSAWNTLMKDCPIQVETGKINIGGKTYAGNDLGGYFYWRKPGSDVLSVGVITGTGIAGMRAATANQYFAGASGFPDYMFFKLAMLKDGVEGIVDAGFYSNEWNVKSN
;
A
#
# COMPACT_ATOMS: atom_id res chain seq x y z
N MET A 1 -0.49 -25.08 -13.41
CA MET A 1 -1.46 -25.08 -14.53
C MET A 1 -0.81 -25.79 -15.69
N GLN A 2 -1.54 -26.63 -16.42
CA GLN A 2 -0.99 -27.32 -17.59
C GLN A 2 -0.52 -26.32 -18.67
N GLY A 3 0.61 -26.63 -19.32
CA GLY A 3 1.21 -25.79 -20.36
C GLY A 3 1.87 -24.49 -19.88
N LYS A 4 2.02 -24.28 -18.56
CA LYS A 4 2.90 -23.24 -17.99
C LYS A 4 4.16 -23.90 -17.40
N ASP A 5 5.22 -23.12 -17.22
CA ASP A 5 6.38 -23.57 -16.46
C ASP A 5 6.00 -23.80 -14.99
N ASN A 6 6.17 -25.04 -14.54
CA ASN A 6 5.90 -25.46 -13.16
C ASN A 6 7.19 -25.98 -12.48
N SER A 7 8.37 -25.65 -12.99
CA SER A 7 9.67 -26.14 -12.46
C SER A 7 10.14 -25.41 -11.19
N ASP A 8 9.70 -24.17 -10.97
CA ASP A 8 10.07 -23.35 -9.80
C ASP A 8 8.84 -22.71 -9.14
N LEU A 9 7.93 -23.54 -8.64
CA LEU A 9 6.77 -23.06 -7.89
C LEU A 9 7.21 -22.68 -6.47
N ILE A 10 6.59 -21.66 -5.88
CA ILE A 10 6.86 -21.23 -4.50
C ILE A 10 5.57 -21.28 -3.70
N ILE A 11 5.62 -21.80 -2.48
CA ILE A 11 4.50 -21.78 -1.54
C ILE A 11 4.91 -21.19 -0.19
N GLY A 12 3.94 -20.62 0.52
CA GLY A 12 4.12 -20.17 1.90
C GLY A 12 3.78 -21.29 2.89
N ILE A 13 4.74 -21.69 3.72
CA ILE A 13 4.54 -22.66 4.82
C ILE A 13 4.85 -21.97 6.14
N VAL A 14 4.12 -22.33 7.19
CA VAL A 14 4.33 -21.78 8.53
C VAL A 14 5.03 -22.83 9.37
N LEU A 15 6.19 -22.48 9.90
CA LEU A 15 6.91 -23.29 10.88
C LEU A 15 6.70 -22.73 12.26
N LEU A 16 6.52 -23.62 13.22
CA LEU A 16 6.35 -23.31 14.65
C LEU A 16 7.58 -23.82 15.40
N ASN A 17 8.23 -22.93 16.16
CA ASN A 17 9.30 -23.29 17.07
C ASN A 17 8.79 -23.28 18.51
N ASN A 18 8.50 -24.46 19.04
CA ASN A 18 8.03 -24.65 20.42
C ASN A 18 9.16 -24.71 21.46
N SER A 19 10.42 -24.52 21.05
CA SER A 19 11.53 -24.45 21.99
C SER A 19 11.79 -23.00 22.42
N THR A 20 12.42 -22.83 23.57
CA THR A 20 12.83 -21.51 24.10
C THR A 20 14.03 -20.90 23.37
N HIS A 21 14.67 -21.65 22.45
CA HIS A 21 15.87 -21.23 21.75
C HIS A 21 15.61 -20.94 20.27
N ASN A 22 16.40 -20.05 19.70
CA ASN A 22 16.36 -19.79 18.27
C ASN A 22 16.84 -21.01 17.48
N LEU A 23 16.17 -21.33 16.39
CA LEU A 23 16.55 -22.40 15.46
C LEU A 23 17.14 -21.78 14.19
N SER A 24 18.34 -22.22 13.83
CA SER A 24 19.07 -21.81 12.62
C SER A 24 19.59 -23.03 11.85
N GLY A 25 20.04 -22.81 10.61
CA GLY A 25 20.58 -23.88 9.76
C GLY A 25 19.54 -24.93 9.33
N LEU A 26 18.25 -24.57 9.41
CA LEU A 26 17.16 -25.43 8.98
C LEU A 26 16.98 -25.38 7.46
N GLN A 27 16.48 -26.47 6.90
CA GLN A 27 16.12 -26.58 5.48
C GLN A 27 14.79 -27.31 5.35
N VAL A 28 14.02 -27.02 4.30
CA VAL A 28 12.84 -27.82 3.92
C VAL A 28 13.10 -28.45 2.56
N GLN A 29 13.03 -29.79 2.48
CA GLN A 29 13.00 -30.52 1.22
C GLN A 29 11.55 -30.79 0.82
N SER A 30 11.13 -30.27 -0.32
CA SER A 30 9.89 -30.68 -0.98
C SER A 30 10.15 -31.89 -1.86
N THR A 31 9.18 -32.81 -1.97
CA THR A 31 9.20 -33.93 -2.90
C THR A 31 7.84 -34.05 -3.60
N THR A 32 7.80 -33.76 -4.90
CA THR A 32 6.57 -33.80 -5.72
C THR A 32 6.81 -34.69 -6.93
N ASN A 33 6.04 -35.78 -7.05
CA ASN A 33 6.16 -36.72 -8.17
C ASN A 33 7.62 -37.10 -8.52
N GLY A 34 8.40 -37.44 -7.49
CA GLY A 34 9.82 -37.83 -7.57
C GLY A 34 10.83 -36.68 -7.63
N ARG A 35 10.42 -35.44 -7.93
CA ARG A 35 11.31 -34.26 -7.94
C ARG A 35 11.55 -33.75 -6.53
N LYS A 36 12.80 -33.44 -6.20
CA LYS A 36 13.22 -32.95 -4.89
C LYS A 36 13.81 -31.55 -4.98
N VAL A 37 13.37 -30.64 -4.12
CA VAL A 37 13.92 -29.28 -4.05
C VAL A 37 14.16 -28.90 -2.60
N ILE A 38 15.33 -28.31 -2.31
CA ILE A 38 15.70 -27.86 -0.96
C ILE A 38 15.54 -26.34 -0.88
N SER A 39 14.86 -25.87 0.16
CA SER A 39 14.70 -24.45 0.49
C SER A 39 15.38 -24.16 1.83
N ALA A 40 16.16 -23.08 1.89
CA ALA A 40 16.74 -22.61 3.15
C ALA A 40 15.64 -22.02 4.06
N VAL A 41 15.75 -22.27 5.36
CA VAL A 41 14.83 -21.72 6.36
C VAL A 41 15.57 -20.62 7.14
N PRO A 42 15.03 -19.38 7.18
CA PRO A 42 15.59 -18.33 8.03
C PRO A 42 15.57 -18.71 9.52
N VAL A 43 16.27 -17.94 10.35
CA VAL A 43 16.20 -18.13 11.80
C VAL A 43 14.76 -18.02 12.27
N ILE A 44 14.33 -18.97 13.11
CA ILE A 44 13.03 -18.95 13.77
C ILE A 44 13.27 -18.74 15.26
N ASN A 45 12.72 -17.66 15.81
CA ASN A 45 12.92 -17.33 17.21
C ASN A 45 12.29 -18.39 18.12
N GLY A 46 12.79 -18.52 19.35
CA GLY A 46 12.14 -19.35 20.37
C GLY A 46 10.68 -18.96 20.60
N ASN A 47 9.82 -19.93 20.86
CA ASN A 47 8.39 -19.76 21.12
C ASN A 47 7.68 -18.85 20.10
N SER A 48 7.95 -19.05 18.81
CA SER A 48 7.40 -18.20 17.76
C SER A 48 6.99 -19.00 16.52
N THR A 49 6.19 -18.36 15.67
CA THR A 49 5.88 -18.86 14.33
C THR A 49 6.61 -18.04 13.27
N ARG A 50 6.92 -18.68 12.14
CA ARG A 50 7.47 -17.98 10.98
C ARG A 50 6.94 -18.58 9.69
N LYS A 51 6.35 -17.72 8.85
CA LYS A 51 6.06 -18.06 7.46
C LYS A 51 7.35 -18.05 6.64
N ILE A 52 7.54 -19.09 5.83
CA ILE A 52 8.71 -19.31 4.99
C ILE A 52 8.29 -19.62 3.55
N ALA A 53 9.19 -19.32 2.61
CA ALA A 53 9.05 -19.73 1.22
C ALA A 53 9.61 -21.16 1.04
N VAL A 54 8.81 -22.04 0.47
CA VAL A 54 9.23 -23.40 0.09
C VAL A 54 9.06 -23.55 -1.41
N ARG A 55 10.14 -23.91 -2.09
CA ARG A 55 10.16 -24.21 -3.52
C ARG A 55 9.70 -25.62 -3.81
N ILE A 56 8.95 -25.79 -4.90
CA ILE A 56 8.39 -27.04 -5.38
C ILE A 56 8.65 -27.15 -6.88
N ASP A 57 9.20 -28.28 -7.31
CA ASP A 57 9.31 -28.64 -8.72
C ASP A 57 8.14 -29.55 -9.11
N GLY A 58 7.19 -29.00 -9.87
CA GLY A 58 6.04 -29.70 -10.43
C GLY A 58 6.20 -30.04 -11.92
N SER A 59 7.41 -29.96 -12.49
CA SER A 59 7.66 -30.12 -13.94
C SER A 59 7.22 -31.48 -14.50
N THR A 60 7.16 -32.53 -13.67
CA THR A 60 6.75 -33.89 -14.09
C THR A 60 5.25 -34.13 -14.01
N VAL A 61 4.46 -33.14 -13.57
CA VAL A 61 3.01 -33.25 -13.43
C VAL A 61 2.31 -32.87 -14.74
N GLN A 62 1.91 -33.87 -15.53
CA GLN A 62 1.35 -33.65 -16.87
C GLN A 62 -0.18 -33.75 -16.95
N GLN A 63 -0.84 -34.33 -15.94
CA GLN A 63 -2.29 -34.52 -15.93
C GLN A 63 -2.98 -33.61 -14.90
N PRO A 64 -4.20 -33.10 -15.19
CA PRO A 64 -5.04 -32.48 -14.17
C PRO A 64 -5.38 -33.48 -13.05
N GLY A 65 -5.52 -32.99 -11.83
CA GLY A 65 -5.84 -33.82 -10.67
C GLY A 65 -5.17 -33.34 -9.38
N ASN A 66 -5.46 -34.05 -8.29
CA ASN A 66 -4.84 -33.81 -7.00
C ASN A 66 -3.45 -34.47 -6.95
N ILE A 67 -2.46 -33.74 -6.45
CA ILE A 67 -1.07 -34.18 -6.33
C ILE A 67 -0.62 -33.95 -4.89
N SER A 68 0.00 -34.98 -4.32
CA SER A 68 0.67 -34.87 -3.04
C SER A 68 2.09 -34.33 -3.21
N SER A 69 2.48 -33.40 -2.34
CA SER A 69 3.89 -33.02 -2.15
C SER A 69 4.29 -33.27 -0.70
N GLN A 70 5.36 -34.05 -0.51
CA GLN A 70 5.92 -34.31 0.81
C GLN A 70 6.88 -33.19 1.18
N LEU A 71 6.76 -32.63 2.39
CA LEU A 71 7.67 -31.64 2.94
C LEU A 71 8.42 -32.24 4.12
N SER A 72 9.75 -32.28 4.05
CA SER A 72 10.62 -32.76 5.14
C SER A 72 11.45 -31.61 5.68
N LEU A 73 11.34 -31.34 6.98
CA LEU A 73 12.18 -30.37 7.70
C LEU A 73 13.49 -31.05 8.09
N LEU A 74 14.62 -30.45 7.72
CA LEU A 74 15.96 -30.96 7.95
C LEU A 74 16.77 -30.03 8.86
N LYS A 75 17.62 -30.65 9.69
CA LYS A 75 18.68 -29.98 10.44
C LYS A 75 19.97 -30.79 10.27
N ASN A 76 21.02 -30.17 9.74
CA ASN A 76 22.29 -30.83 9.44
C ASN A 76 22.10 -32.11 8.58
N GLY A 77 21.23 -32.03 7.56
CA GLY A 77 20.91 -33.15 6.67
C GLY A 77 20.01 -34.25 7.26
N LYS A 78 19.69 -34.20 8.56
CA LYS A 78 18.78 -35.17 9.19
C LYS A 78 17.36 -34.64 9.19
N VAL A 79 16.40 -35.50 8.82
CA VAL A 79 14.97 -35.17 8.91
C VAL A 79 14.56 -35.12 10.38
N ILE A 80 13.99 -34.00 10.79
CA ILE A 80 13.51 -33.76 12.16
C ILE A 80 11.98 -33.57 12.24
N GLY A 81 11.33 -33.50 11.08
CA GLY A 81 9.87 -33.42 10.97
C GLY A 81 9.45 -33.56 9.52
N HIS A 82 8.22 -33.95 9.27
CA HIS A 82 7.66 -34.00 7.93
C HIS A 82 6.16 -33.76 7.95
N THR A 83 5.62 -33.32 6.81
CA THR A 83 4.19 -33.19 6.56
C THR A 83 3.93 -33.38 5.08
N GLN A 84 2.66 -33.44 4.70
CA GLN A 84 2.24 -33.54 3.31
C GLN A 84 1.27 -32.41 2.99
N ILE A 85 1.39 -31.82 1.81
CA ILE A 85 0.44 -30.85 1.29
C ILE A 85 -0.25 -31.40 0.05
N GLN A 86 -1.47 -30.92 -0.19
CA GLN A 86 -2.23 -31.22 -1.40
C GLN A 86 -2.14 -30.05 -2.37
N LEU A 87 -1.72 -30.35 -3.58
CA LEU A 87 -1.71 -29.45 -4.72
C LEU A 87 -2.77 -29.91 -5.73
N ARG A 88 -3.27 -28.98 -6.53
CA ARG A 88 -4.19 -29.31 -7.63
C ARG A 88 -3.59 -28.84 -8.95
N SER A 89 -3.37 -29.77 -9.86
CA SER A 89 -3.09 -29.44 -11.26
C SER A 89 -4.40 -29.29 -12.01
N VAL A 90 -4.47 -28.24 -12.83
CA VAL A 90 -5.67 -27.84 -13.57
C VAL A 90 -5.32 -27.57 -15.02
N ASP A 91 -6.32 -27.70 -15.89
CA ASP A 91 -6.21 -27.37 -17.31
C ASP A 91 -6.10 -25.86 -17.55
N GLN A 92 -6.06 -25.46 -18.82
CA GLN A 92 -5.87 -24.07 -19.22
C GLN A 92 -7.13 -23.20 -19.14
N LYS A 93 -8.30 -23.81 -18.88
CA LYS A 93 -9.60 -23.13 -18.84
C LYS A 93 -10.06 -22.88 -17.40
N THR A 94 -9.48 -23.60 -16.45
CA THR A 94 -9.84 -23.54 -15.04
C THR A 94 -9.09 -22.40 -14.34
N ALA A 95 -9.80 -21.66 -13.48
CA ALA A 95 -9.17 -20.64 -12.65
C ALA A 95 -8.08 -21.23 -11.75
N TYR A 96 -6.96 -20.52 -11.60
CA TYR A 96 -5.77 -21.01 -10.89
C TYR A 96 -5.10 -19.92 -10.06
N ARG A 97 -4.27 -20.33 -9.09
CA ARG A 97 -3.45 -19.42 -8.27
C ARG A 97 -2.06 -19.24 -8.89
N VAL A 98 -1.52 -18.04 -8.74
CA VAL A 98 -0.11 -17.71 -9.00
C VAL A 98 0.48 -17.17 -7.71
N THR A 99 1.62 -17.71 -7.30
CA THR A 99 2.36 -17.24 -6.12
C THR A 99 3.51 -16.34 -6.53
N PHE A 100 3.89 -15.43 -5.64
CA PHE A 100 5.02 -14.51 -5.82
C PHE A 100 5.60 -14.15 -4.46
N VAL A 101 6.81 -13.60 -4.44
CA VAL A 101 7.45 -13.05 -3.24
C VAL A 101 7.19 -11.55 -3.20
N SER A 102 6.47 -11.08 -2.18
CA SER A 102 6.06 -9.67 -2.10
C SER A 102 7.25 -8.76 -1.79
N ASN A 103 7.31 -7.61 -2.46
CA ASN A 103 8.30 -6.57 -2.18
C ASN A 103 8.07 -5.83 -0.86
N ILE A 104 6.88 -5.97 -0.25
CA ILE A 104 6.55 -5.33 1.03
C ILE A 104 7.34 -5.96 2.18
N ASP A 105 7.35 -7.29 2.27
CA ASP A 105 7.85 -8.02 3.43
C ASP A 105 8.68 -9.27 3.07
N ASN A 106 8.93 -9.53 1.78
CA ASN A 106 9.66 -10.70 1.30
C ASN A 106 8.97 -12.04 1.62
N SER A 107 7.67 -12.02 1.93
CA SER A 107 6.87 -13.22 2.16
C SER A 107 6.15 -13.69 0.88
N VAL A 108 5.79 -14.98 0.84
CA VAL A 108 5.06 -15.55 -0.30
C VAL A 108 3.60 -15.13 -0.24
N GLN A 109 3.13 -14.40 -1.25
CA GLN A 109 1.72 -14.06 -1.47
C GLN A 109 1.21 -14.73 -2.75
N TYR A 110 -0.07 -14.55 -3.06
CA TYR A 110 -0.67 -15.13 -4.25
C TYR A 110 -1.76 -14.23 -4.83
N TYR A 111 -2.10 -14.47 -6.08
CA TYR A 111 -3.30 -13.95 -6.73
C TYR A 111 -3.94 -15.08 -7.53
N ALA A 112 -5.15 -14.87 -8.04
CA ALA A 112 -5.83 -15.82 -8.90
C ALA A 112 -6.07 -15.25 -10.29
N VAL A 113 -6.18 -16.16 -11.26
CA VAL A 113 -6.47 -15.86 -12.66
C VAL A 113 -7.68 -16.68 -13.06
N ASN A 114 -8.67 -16.04 -13.68
CA ASN A 114 -9.71 -16.71 -14.45
C ASN A 114 -9.42 -16.47 -15.95
N PRO A 115 -8.93 -17.50 -16.66
CA PRO A 115 -8.49 -17.37 -18.06
C PRO A 115 -9.60 -16.90 -18.99
N ALA A 116 -9.20 -16.17 -20.04
CA ALA A 116 -10.12 -15.87 -21.14
C ALA A 116 -10.57 -17.14 -21.87
N THR A 117 -11.79 -17.12 -22.39
CA THR A 117 -12.29 -18.15 -23.31
C THR A 117 -11.43 -18.15 -24.57
N GLY A 118 -10.84 -19.31 -24.89
CA GLY A 118 -9.88 -19.43 -25.99
C GLY A 118 -8.43 -19.09 -25.62
N GLY A 119 -8.14 -18.86 -24.34
CA GLY A 119 -6.78 -18.68 -23.80
C GLY A 119 -6.36 -17.21 -23.64
N GLU A 120 -5.34 -16.99 -22.81
CA GLU A 120 -4.72 -15.68 -22.53
C GLU A 120 -3.96 -15.16 -23.77
N LYS A 121 -4.29 -13.95 -24.26
CA LYS A 121 -3.62 -13.32 -25.41
C LYS A 121 -3.12 -11.91 -25.08
N PRO A 122 -1.94 -11.49 -25.58
CA PRO A 122 -1.52 -10.08 -25.52
C PRO A 122 -2.55 -9.16 -26.18
N GLN A 123 -2.64 -7.92 -25.70
CA GLN A 123 -3.58 -6.89 -26.18
C GLN A 123 -5.07 -7.16 -25.89
N ASP A 124 -5.42 -8.28 -25.25
CA ASP A 124 -6.77 -8.46 -24.70
C ASP A 124 -7.00 -7.52 -23.49
N ALA A 125 -8.26 -7.37 -23.08
CA ALA A 125 -8.59 -6.64 -21.87
C ALA A 125 -8.12 -7.37 -20.61
N LEU A 126 -7.92 -6.58 -19.54
CA LEU A 126 -7.68 -7.10 -18.19
C LEU A 126 -8.81 -6.65 -17.27
N PHE A 127 -9.52 -7.61 -16.67
CA PHE A 127 -10.46 -7.36 -15.58
C PHE A 127 -9.74 -7.55 -14.26
N PHE A 128 -9.52 -6.47 -13.52
CA PHE A 128 -8.87 -6.50 -12.22
C PHE A 128 -9.94 -6.48 -11.12
N SER A 129 -10.13 -7.64 -10.46
CA SER A 129 -11.22 -7.85 -9.51
C SER A 129 -10.72 -7.97 -8.08
N VAL A 130 -10.92 -6.94 -7.26
CA VAL A 130 -10.57 -6.93 -5.85
C VAL A 130 -11.68 -7.61 -5.02
N HIS A 131 -11.31 -8.53 -4.14
CA HIS A 131 -12.24 -9.39 -3.41
C HIS A 131 -12.90 -8.75 -2.18
N GLY A 132 -14.07 -9.28 -1.82
CA GLY A 132 -14.80 -8.94 -0.58
C GLY A 132 -14.18 -9.52 0.69
N ALA A 133 -14.69 -9.11 1.86
CA ALA A 133 -14.21 -9.62 3.14
C ALA A 133 -14.56 -11.11 3.28
N GLY A 134 -13.62 -11.93 3.75
CA GLY A 134 -13.82 -13.37 3.88
C GLY A 134 -13.56 -14.16 2.59
N VAL A 135 -13.40 -13.49 1.45
CA VAL A 135 -13.28 -14.13 0.13
C VAL A 135 -11.82 -14.34 -0.22
N GLU A 136 -11.42 -15.56 -0.57
CA GLU A 136 -10.09 -15.82 -1.15
C GLU A 136 -10.05 -15.40 -2.62
N ALA A 137 -8.88 -14.96 -3.10
CA ALA A 137 -8.68 -14.55 -4.50
C ALA A 137 -9.16 -15.59 -5.52
N LEU A 138 -8.96 -16.89 -5.25
CA LEU A 138 -9.43 -17.96 -6.13
C LEU A 138 -10.96 -18.05 -6.17
N GLY A 139 -11.63 -17.90 -5.02
CA GLY A 139 -13.08 -17.86 -4.95
C GLY A 139 -13.65 -16.64 -5.68
N GLN A 140 -13.01 -15.48 -5.54
CA GLN A 140 -13.34 -14.29 -6.30
C GLN A 140 -13.25 -14.56 -7.81
N ALA A 141 -12.13 -15.10 -8.29
CA ALA A 141 -11.94 -15.39 -9.70
C ALA A 141 -12.96 -16.39 -10.27
N GLN A 142 -13.36 -17.39 -9.47
CA GLN A 142 -14.33 -18.43 -9.84
C GLN A 142 -15.79 -17.93 -9.86
N ALA A 143 -16.10 -16.81 -9.22
CA ALA A 143 -17.43 -16.22 -9.27
C ALA A 143 -17.77 -15.60 -10.63
N TYR A 144 -16.76 -15.34 -11.46
CA TYR A 144 -16.92 -14.81 -12.82
C TYR A 144 -16.92 -15.94 -13.85
N GLN A 145 -17.76 -15.80 -14.88
CA GLN A 145 -17.59 -16.59 -16.10
C GLN A 145 -16.42 -16.05 -16.93
N SER A 146 -15.65 -16.96 -17.55
CA SER A 146 -14.58 -16.59 -18.49
C SER A 146 -15.13 -15.74 -19.65
N LYS A 147 -14.44 -14.64 -19.97
CA LYS A 147 -14.80 -13.76 -21.09
C LYS A 147 -13.95 -14.07 -22.31
N ASP A 148 -14.47 -13.86 -23.50
CA ASP A 148 -13.77 -14.11 -24.78
C ASP A 148 -12.90 -12.95 -25.26
N TRP A 149 -12.91 -11.82 -24.54
CA TRP A 149 -12.20 -10.59 -24.90
C TRP A 149 -11.26 -10.06 -23.81
N GLY A 150 -11.04 -10.85 -22.75
CA GLY A 150 -10.19 -10.44 -21.64
C GLY A 150 -10.00 -11.49 -20.57
N THR A 151 -8.89 -11.39 -19.85
CA THR A 151 -8.56 -12.25 -18.71
C THR A 151 -8.90 -11.54 -17.40
N LEU A 152 -9.43 -12.27 -16.42
CA LEU A 152 -9.65 -11.72 -15.08
C LEU A 152 -8.53 -12.11 -14.13
N VAL A 153 -8.07 -11.12 -13.37
CA VAL A 153 -7.05 -11.27 -12.32
C VAL A 153 -7.65 -10.77 -11.00
N ALA A 154 -7.56 -11.61 -9.97
CA ALA A 154 -8.00 -11.28 -8.62
C ALA A 154 -6.79 -11.29 -7.66
N PRO A 155 -6.29 -10.13 -7.20
CA PRO A 155 -5.25 -10.07 -6.17
C PRO A 155 -5.72 -10.66 -4.82
N THR A 156 -4.79 -11.00 -3.93
CA THR A 156 -5.09 -11.22 -2.51
C THR A 156 -4.84 -9.94 -1.74
N ASN A 157 -5.77 -9.52 -0.89
CA ASN A 157 -5.57 -8.48 0.11
C ASN A 157 -4.99 -9.10 1.39
N ARG A 158 -3.90 -9.88 1.26
CA ARG A 158 -3.36 -10.74 2.33
C ARG A 158 -4.40 -11.74 2.88
N ARG A 159 -4.72 -11.69 4.17
CA ARG A 159 -5.75 -12.56 4.80
C ARG A 159 -7.16 -12.08 4.44
N PRO A 160 -8.22 -12.86 4.73
CA PRO A 160 -9.57 -12.58 4.22
C PRO A 160 -10.17 -11.20 4.57
N ARG A 161 -9.69 -10.49 5.59
CA ARG A 161 -10.07 -9.08 5.87
C ARG A 161 -8.97 -8.07 5.57
N GLY A 162 -7.73 -8.54 5.41
CA GLY A 162 -6.58 -7.75 4.98
C GLY A 162 -6.48 -6.37 5.60
N PHE A 163 -6.31 -5.39 4.71
CA PHE A 163 -6.26 -3.97 5.02
C PHE A 163 -7.30 -3.17 4.22
N ASN A 164 -8.46 -3.77 3.94
CA ASN A 164 -9.56 -3.13 3.17
C ASN A 164 -9.17 -2.58 1.79
N TRP A 165 -8.08 -3.07 1.17
CA TRP A 165 -7.50 -2.52 -0.07
C TRP A 165 -6.87 -1.14 0.07
N GLU A 166 -6.76 -0.64 1.30
CA GLU A 166 -5.96 0.52 1.66
C GLU A 166 -4.59 0.06 2.21
N ASP A 167 -3.71 1.01 2.57
CA ASP A 167 -2.38 0.74 3.14
C ASP A 167 -1.60 -0.34 2.37
N TRP A 168 -1.32 -1.50 2.99
CA TRP A 168 -0.61 -2.61 2.35
C TRP A 168 -1.48 -3.38 1.35
N GLY A 169 -2.80 -3.44 1.56
CA GLY A 169 -3.73 -4.06 0.60
C GLY A 169 -3.72 -3.35 -0.76
N ARG A 170 -3.58 -2.02 -0.72
CA ARG A 170 -3.35 -1.18 -1.92
C ARG A 170 -2.04 -1.56 -2.61
N LEU A 171 -0.96 -1.75 -1.85
CA LEU A 171 0.34 -2.12 -2.41
C LEU A 171 0.30 -3.54 -3.03
N ASP A 172 -0.38 -4.49 -2.39
CA ASP A 172 -0.58 -5.83 -2.97
C ASP A 172 -1.37 -5.77 -4.28
N ALA A 173 -2.41 -4.95 -4.35
CA ALA A 173 -3.17 -4.74 -5.59
C ALA A 173 -2.27 -4.19 -6.71
N LEU A 174 -1.45 -3.17 -6.43
CA LEU A 174 -0.53 -2.59 -7.42
C LEU A 174 0.58 -3.56 -7.82
N GLU A 175 1.12 -4.34 -6.88
CA GLU A 175 2.12 -5.37 -7.15
C GLU A 175 1.55 -6.44 -8.09
N VAL A 176 0.34 -6.95 -7.80
CA VAL A 176 -0.34 -7.92 -8.67
C VAL A 176 -0.71 -7.31 -10.01
N LEU A 177 -1.18 -6.07 -10.07
CA LEU A 177 -1.46 -5.38 -11.35
C LEU A 177 -0.19 -5.30 -12.21
N SER A 178 0.95 -4.97 -11.61
CA SER A 178 2.24 -4.92 -12.31
C SER A 178 2.65 -6.30 -12.85
N LEU A 179 2.57 -7.34 -12.01
CA LEU A 179 2.85 -8.73 -12.39
C LEU A 179 1.91 -9.22 -13.51
N ALA A 180 0.62 -8.90 -13.41
CA ALA A 180 -0.38 -9.25 -14.41
C ALA A 180 -0.09 -8.57 -15.75
N LYS A 181 0.24 -7.27 -15.74
CA LYS A 181 0.61 -6.53 -16.95
C LYS A 181 1.86 -7.10 -17.61
N ALA A 182 2.90 -7.41 -16.84
CA ALA A 182 4.12 -8.00 -17.36
C ALA A 182 3.88 -9.39 -17.98
N ARG A 183 3.06 -10.21 -17.33
CA ARG A 183 2.76 -11.59 -17.76
C ARG A 183 1.80 -11.65 -18.96
N LEU A 184 0.71 -10.89 -18.91
CA LEU A 184 -0.40 -10.99 -19.86
C LEU A 184 -0.29 -9.97 -21.01
N GLN A 185 0.48 -8.89 -20.83
CA GLN A 185 0.63 -7.80 -21.79
C GLN A 185 -0.72 -7.29 -22.33
N PRO A 186 -1.68 -6.91 -21.45
CA PRO A 186 -3.00 -6.48 -21.87
C PRO A 186 -2.92 -5.14 -22.62
N ASP A 187 -3.99 -4.81 -23.36
CA ASP A 187 -4.16 -3.45 -23.88
C ASP A 187 -4.25 -2.48 -22.69
N THR A 188 -3.28 -1.58 -22.58
CA THR A 188 -3.17 -0.64 -21.45
C THR A 188 -4.28 0.41 -21.42
N GLN A 189 -5.09 0.52 -22.48
CA GLN A 189 -6.29 1.32 -22.54
C GLN A 189 -7.55 0.54 -22.15
N ARG A 190 -7.45 -0.76 -21.88
CA ARG A 190 -8.55 -1.69 -21.57
C ARG A 190 -8.29 -2.50 -20.30
N ILE A 191 -7.89 -1.81 -19.25
CA ILE A 191 -7.78 -2.36 -17.90
C ILE A 191 -8.96 -1.82 -17.10
N TYR A 192 -9.77 -2.70 -16.52
CA TYR A 192 -10.98 -2.35 -15.78
C TYR A 192 -10.86 -2.80 -14.32
N LEU A 193 -11.45 -2.05 -13.39
CA LEU A 193 -11.42 -2.35 -11.96
C LEU A 193 -12.82 -2.67 -11.46
N THR A 194 -12.98 -3.75 -10.70
CA THR A 194 -14.27 -4.10 -10.08
C THR A 194 -14.06 -4.87 -8.78
N GLY A 195 -15.13 -5.07 -8.01
CA GLY A 195 -15.11 -5.84 -6.77
C GLY A 195 -16.42 -5.69 -6.02
N HIS A 196 -16.67 -6.59 -5.06
CA HIS A 196 -17.90 -6.63 -4.27
C HIS A 196 -17.63 -6.44 -2.78
N SER A 197 -18.53 -5.75 -2.06
CA SER A 197 -18.43 -5.53 -0.60
C SER A 197 -17.15 -4.75 -0.24
N MET A 198 -16.24 -5.31 0.56
CA MET A 198 -14.89 -4.76 0.76
C MET A 198 -14.15 -4.53 -0.57
N GLY A 199 -14.37 -5.37 -1.57
CA GLY A 199 -13.86 -5.17 -2.93
C GLY A 199 -14.55 -4.03 -3.68
N GLY A 200 -15.81 -3.76 -3.39
CA GLY A 200 -16.51 -2.57 -3.89
C GLY A 200 -15.91 -1.29 -3.31
N HIS A 201 -15.60 -1.29 -2.01
CA HIS A 201 -14.82 -0.23 -1.37
C HIS A 201 -13.42 -0.09 -2.00
N GLY A 202 -12.70 -1.20 -2.17
CA GLY A 202 -11.40 -1.20 -2.84
C GLY A 202 -11.46 -0.66 -4.27
N THR A 203 -12.58 -0.88 -4.97
CA THR A 203 -12.82 -0.34 -6.32
C THR A 203 -12.99 1.17 -6.29
N TRP A 204 -13.78 1.70 -5.34
CA TRP A 204 -13.85 3.13 -5.11
C TRP A 204 -12.46 3.71 -4.80
N PHE A 205 -11.80 3.19 -3.77
CA PHE A 205 -10.52 3.69 -3.29
C PHE A 205 -9.41 3.67 -4.36
N LEU A 206 -9.16 2.52 -5.01
CA LEU A 206 -8.13 2.41 -6.06
C LEU A 206 -8.49 3.21 -7.32
N GLY A 207 -9.78 3.34 -7.63
CA GLY A 207 -10.28 4.14 -8.75
C GLY A 207 -9.97 5.62 -8.58
N ALA A 208 -10.26 6.18 -7.39
CA ALA A 208 -9.98 7.58 -7.07
C ALA A 208 -8.49 7.85 -6.86
N THR A 209 -7.76 6.90 -6.27
CA THR A 209 -6.32 7.08 -5.96
C THR A 209 -5.46 6.99 -7.21
N TYR A 210 -5.81 6.11 -8.16
CA TYR A 210 -5.03 5.83 -9.37
C TYR A 210 -5.87 5.94 -10.65
N PRO A 211 -6.47 7.11 -10.92
CA PRO A 211 -7.40 7.27 -12.04
C PRO A 211 -6.72 7.09 -13.41
N ASP A 212 -5.38 7.13 -13.46
CA ASP A 212 -4.59 6.88 -14.67
C ASP A 212 -4.47 5.37 -15.03
N LYS A 213 -5.00 4.45 -14.22
CA LYS A 213 -4.79 2.99 -14.43
C LYS A 213 -5.98 2.28 -15.05
N TRP A 214 -7.14 2.92 -15.07
CA TRP A 214 -8.41 2.28 -15.36
C TRP A 214 -9.09 2.94 -16.56
N ALA A 215 -9.74 2.13 -17.39
CA ALA A 215 -10.62 2.61 -18.46
C ALA A 215 -12.04 2.89 -17.92
N ALA A 216 -12.50 2.02 -17.03
CA ALA A 216 -13.72 2.18 -16.27
C ALA A 216 -13.62 1.36 -14.98
N ILE A 217 -14.45 1.72 -14.00
CA ILE A 217 -14.56 1.01 -12.72
C ILE A 217 -16.00 0.58 -12.45
N ALA A 218 -16.18 -0.51 -11.70
CA ALA A 218 -17.49 -0.97 -11.28
C ALA A 218 -17.49 -1.44 -9.82
N PRO A 219 -17.74 -0.53 -8.88
CA PRO A 219 -17.90 -0.87 -7.47
C PRO A 219 -19.26 -1.53 -7.22
N CYS A 220 -19.24 -2.76 -6.71
CA CYS A 220 -20.45 -3.52 -6.39
C CYS A 220 -20.67 -3.59 -4.87
N ALA A 221 -21.84 -3.20 -4.38
CA ALA A 221 -22.24 -3.28 -2.96
C ALA A 221 -21.17 -2.77 -1.97
N GLY A 222 -20.45 -1.69 -2.32
CA GLY A 222 -19.30 -1.19 -1.57
C GLY A 222 -19.55 0.18 -0.92
N TYR A 223 -18.96 0.39 0.25
CA TYR A 223 -18.92 1.71 0.91
C TYR A 223 -17.77 2.55 0.34
N PRO A 224 -17.94 3.87 0.13
CA PRO A 224 -16.90 4.70 -0.48
C PRO A 224 -15.71 4.93 0.45
N THR A 225 -15.96 5.25 1.73
CA THR A 225 -14.90 5.53 2.72
C THR A 225 -15.13 4.79 4.02
N LEU A 226 -14.04 4.37 4.67
CA LEU A 226 -14.08 3.75 5.99
C LEU A 226 -14.51 4.71 7.09
N LYS A 227 -14.29 6.03 6.92
CA LYS A 227 -14.75 7.05 7.88
C LYS A 227 -16.26 6.99 8.10
N GLY A 228 -17.02 6.85 7.01
CA GLY A 228 -18.48 6.80 6.99
C GLY A 228 -19.08 5.40 7.21
N TYR A 229 -18.31 4.33 6.98
CA TYR A 229 -18.78 2.96 7.22
C TYR A 229 -18.82 2.58 8.71
N GLY A 230 -17.90 3.15 9.49
CA GLY A 230 -17.76 2.89 10.93
C GLY A 230 -16.84 1.70 11.23
N SER A 231 -16.16 1.78 12.37
CA SER A 231 -15.37 0.71 12.96
C SER A 231 -16.05 0.18 14.23
N ALA A 232 -15.45 -0.81 14.91
CA ALA A 232 -15.93 -1.25 16.22
C ALA A 232 -16.02 -0.10 17.25
N ASP A 233 -15.26 0.98 17.04
CA ASP A 233 -15.17 2.16 17.90
C ASP A 233 -16.08 3.32 17.43
N GLY A 234 -16.90 3.10 16.40
CA GLY A 234 -17.83 4.10 15.85
C GLY A 234 -17.33 4.82 14.59
N LEU A 235 -17.96 5.94 14.27
CA LEU A 235 -17.64 6.79 13.12
C LEU A 235 -16.43 7.69 13.44
N VAL A 236 -15.57 7.89 12.43
CA VAL A 236 -14.46 8.83 12.54
C VAL A 236 -15.04 10.26 12.49
N PRO A 237 -14.66 11.16 13.42
CA PRO A 237 -15.18 12.52 13.41
C PRO A 237 -14.65 13.32 12.21
N GLU A 238 -15.48 14.21 11.66
CA GLU A 238 -15.12 15.11 10.56
C GLU A 238 -14.09 16.16 10.95
N LYS A 239 -14.07 16.55 12.24
CA LYS A 239 -13.18 17.58 12.76
C LYS A 239 -12.64 17.20 14.13
N GLY A 240 -11.37 17.53 14.36
CA GLY A 240 -10.72 17.36 15.65
C GLY A 240 -11.23 18.39 16.67
N ARG A 241 -11.25 18.00 17.93
CA ARG A 241 -11.62 18.89 19.06
C ARG A 241 -10.49 19.85 19.42
N ASN A 242 -9.25 19.51 19.04
CA ASN A 242 -8.05 20.30 19.24
C ASN A 242 -7.03 20.06 18.11
N ALA A 243 -5.94 20.82 18.10
CA ALA A 243 -4.93 20.75 17.03
C ALA A 243 -4.25 19.37 16.90
N LEU A 244 -4.07 18.63 18.00
CA LEU A 244 -3.48 17.28 17.96
C LEU A 244 -4.44 16.29 17.30
N GLU A 245 -5.72 16.33 17.64
CA GLU A 245 -6.74 15.51 16.96
C GLU A 245 -6.84 15.85 15.48
N GLU A 246 -6.73 17.13 15.10
CA GLU A 246 -6.70 17.52 13.69
C GLU A 246 -5.49 16.89 12.95
N VAL A 247 -4.32 16.83 13.58
CA VAL A 247 -3.14 16.13 13.02
C VAL A 247 -3.41 14.63 12.81
N LEU A 248 -4.05 13.97 13.79
CA LEU A 248 -4.38 12.55 13.67
C LEU A 248 -5.41 12.28 12.57
N LEU A 249 -6.45 13.12 12.46
CA LEU A 249 -7.45 13.00 11.40
C LEU A 249 -6.85 13.24 10.02
N LYS A 250 -5.98 14.26 9.88
CA LYS A 250 -5.24 14.53 8.64
C LYS A 250 -4.41 13.34 8.19
N SER A 251 -3.85 12.58 9.14
CA SER A 251 -3.08 11.37 8.84
C SER A 251 -3.92 10.26 8.16
N GLY A 252 -5.24 10.35 8.22
CA GLY A 252 -6.19 9.45 7.55
C GLY A 252 -6.82 10.02 6.28
N ASN A 253 -6.45 11.23 5.82
CA ASN A 253 -7.07 11.86 4.65
C ASN A 253 -6.96 11.03 3.36
N GLN A 254 -5.91 10.21 3.24
CA GLN A 254 -5.75 9.27 2.12
C GLN A 254 -6.91 8.28 1.97
N SER A 255 -7.64 7.97 3.05
CA SER A 255 -8.78 7.04 3.09
C SER A 255 -10.13 7.71 2.81
N ASP A 256 -10.14 9.04 2.61
CA ASP A 256 -11.33 9.82 2.34
C ASP A 256 -11.65 9.86 0.84
N VAL A 257 -12.22 8.76 0.35
CA VAL A 257 -12.51 8.60 -1.08
C VAL A 257 -13.51 9.64 -1.60
N THR A 258 -14.43 10.09 -0.76
CA THR A 258 -15.40 11.13 -1.10
C THR A 258 -14.74 12.46 -1.41
N ALA A 259 -13.67 12.83 -0.70
CA ALA A 259 -12.89 14.04 -1.00
C ALA A 259 -12.26 13.99 -2.41
N TYR A 260 -11.97 12.79 -2.93
CA TYR A 260 -11.34 12.59 -4.25
C TYR A 260 -12.34 12.37 -5.39
N ALA A 261 -13.63 12.60 -5.19
CA ALA A 261 -14.65 12.23 -6.19
C ALA A 261 -14.36 12.78 -7.60
N THR A 262 -13.79 13.98 -7.72
CA THR A 262 -13.47 14.57 -9.04
C THR A 262 -12.44 13.76 -9.83
N ASN A 263 -11.61 12.94 -9.18
CA ASN A 263 -10.68 12.03 -9.84
C ASN A 263 -11.40 10.96 -10.67
N TYR A 264 -12.70 10.72 -10.45
CA TYR A 264 -13.48 9.80 -11.30
C TYR A 264 -13.88 10.40 -12.64
N ARG A 265 -13.96 11.74 -12.79
CA ARG A 265 -14.38 12.43 -14.01
C ARG A 265 -13.87 11.81 -15.35
N PRO A 266 -12.61 11.37 -15.47
CA PRO A 266 -12.09 10.76 -16.70
C PRO A 266 -12.48 9.28 -16.93
N LEU A 267 -13.11 8.62 -15.98
CA LEU A 267 -13.42 7.18 -15.98
C LEU A 267 -14.89 6.93 -16.28
N GLY A 268 -15.21 5.82 -16.94
CA GLY A 268 -16.57 5.28 -16.84
C GLY A 268 -16.80 4.70 -15.44
N VAL A 269 -17.95 4.97 -14.81
CA VAL A 269 -18.30 4.43 -13.48
C VAL A 269 -19.63 3.66 -13.54
N TYR A 270 -19.61 2.37 -13.22
CA TYR A 270 -20.82 1.55 -13.12
C TYR A 270 -21.10 1.12 -11.67
N ILE A 271 -22.13 1.70 -11.06
CA ILE A 271 -22.52 1.37 -9.68
C ILE A 271 -23.56 0.25 -9.71
N LEU A 272 -23.29 -0.83 -8.97
CA LEU A 272 -24.18 -1.99 -8.85
C LEU A 272 -24.44 -2.31 -7.37
N HIS A 273 -25.70 -2.38 -6.95
CA HIS A 273 -26.04 -2.72 -5.55
C HIS A 273 -27.39 -3.45 -5.49
N GLY A 274 -27.60 -4.37 -4.54
CA GLY A 274 -28.93 -4.87 -4.22
C GLY A 274 -29.72 -3.90 -3.35
N ASP A 275 -30.99 -3.62 -3.67
CA ASP A 275 -31.82 -2.65 -2.91
C ASP A 275 -32.22 -3.13 -1.50
N ALA A 276 -32.12 -4.43 -1.24
CA ALA A 276 -32.46 -5.09 0.02
C ALA A 276 -31.21 -5.56 0.80
N ASP A 277 -30.04 -5.00 0.51
CA ASP A 277 -28.78 -5.32 1.19
C ASP A 277 -28.79 -4.85 2.65
N ARG A 278 -28.71 -5.82 3.57
CA ARG A 278 -28.67 -5.59 5.03
C ARG A 278 -27.26 -5.61 5.62
N THR A 279 -26.24 -5.88 4.82
CA THR A 279 -24.84 -5.93 5.26
C THR A 279 -24.13 -4.63 4.94
N VAL A 280 -24.23 -4.17 3.70
CA VAL A 280 -23.75 -2.86 3.27
C VAL A 280 -24.95 -2.10 2.71
N SER A 281 -25.41 -1.08 3.42
CA SER A 281 -26.62 -0.34 2.99
C SER A 281 -26.46 0.18 1.56
N VAL A 282 -27.52 0.02 0.76
CA VAL A 282 -27.64 0.62 -0.57
C VAL A 282 -27.51 2.15 -0.55
N ASP A 283 -27.69 2.77 0.61
CA ASP A 283 -27.53 4.22 0.77
C ASP A 283 -26.10 4.69 0.46
N TYR A 284 -25.07 3.84 0.57
CA TYR A 284 -23.72 4.19 0.10
C TYR A 284 -23.64 4.31 -1.43
N ALA A 285 -24.33 3.44 -2.16
CA ALA A 285 -24.43 3.55 -3.61
C ALA A 285 -25.24 4.79 -4.02
N ARG A 286 -26.33 5.09 -3.31
CA ARG A 286 -27.13 6.32 -3.51
C ARG A 286 -26.34 7.58 -3.19
N GLN A 287 -25.52 7.57 -2.12
CA GLN A 287 -24.62 8.67 -1.77
C GLN A 287 -23.65 8.96 -2.92
N MET A 288 -22.94 7.95 -3.42
CA MET A 288 -22.01 8.14 -4.53
C MET A 288 -22.71 8.53 -5.83
N ARG A 289 -23.92 7.99 -6.09
CA ARG A 289 -24.76 8.43 -7.21
C ARG A 289 -25.06 9.93 -7.14
N ASN A 290 -25.42 10.43 -5.96
CA ASN A 290 -25.72 11.85 -5.76
C ASN A 290 -24.47 12.71 -5.95
N ILE A 291 -23.33 12.33 -5.35
CA ILE A 291 -22.05 13.04 -5.50
C ILE A 291 -21.63 13.09 -6.98
N LEU A 292 -21.64 11.96 -7.68
CA LEU A 292 -21.27 11.90 -9.10
C LEU A 292 -22.28 12.66 -9.97
N GLY A 293 -23.56 12.64 -9.62
CA GLY A 293 -24.62 13.37 -10.32
C GLY A 293 -24.42 14.88 -10.39
N GLU A 294 -23.59 15.46 -9.52
CA GLU A 294 -23.28 16.89 -9.52
C GLU A 294 -22.28 17.30 -10.63
N PHE A 295 -21.42 16.38 -11.10
CA PHE A 295 -20.32 16.77 -12.01
C PHE A 295 -19.88 15.72 -13.05
N HIS A 296 -20.22 14.44 -12.86
CA HIS A 296 -19.68 13.32 -13.63
C HIS A 296 -20.53 13.03 -14.87
N PRO A 297 -19.97 13.14 -16.10
CA PRO A 297 -20.76 13.04 -17.32
C PRO A 297 -21.09 11.60 -17.73
N ASP A 298 -20.34 10.61 -17.23
CA ASP A 298 -20.37 9.23 -17.72
C ASP A 298 -20.41 8.20 -16.59
N PHE A 299 -21.57 8.07 -15.95
CA PHE A 299 -21.78 6.99 -14.98
C PHE A 299 -23.14 6.30 -15.18
N SER A 300 -23.18 5.02 -14.82
CA SER A 300 -24.39 4.20 -14.79
C SER A 300 -24.65 3.71 -13.37
N TYR A 301 -25.92 3.54 -13.03
CA TYR A 301 -26.38 3.14 -11.71
C TYR A 301 -27.48 2.10 -11.82
N TYR A 302 -27.32 0.97 -11.13
CA TYR A 302 -28.34 -0.08 -11.09
C TYR A 302 -28.51 -0.63 -9.67
N GLU A 303 -29.73 -0.52 -9.15
CA GLU A 303 -30.19 -1.24 -7.96
C GLU A 303 -30.87 -2.54 -8.41
N TYR A 304 -30.35 -3.69 -8.00
CA TYR A 304 -30.96 -4.99 -8.26
C TYR A 304 -32.22 -5.16 -7.38
N PRO A 305 -33.44 -5.26 -7.95
CA PRO A 305 -34.66 -5.33 -7.16
C PRO A 305 -34.75 -6.59 -6.30
N GLY A 306 -35.01 -6.42 -5.01
CA GLY A 306 -34.96 -7.50 -4.01
C GLY A 306 -33.57 -8.07 -3.75
N GLY A 307 -32.50 -7.47 -4.30
CA GLY A 307 -31.14 -7.98 -4.19
C GLY A 307 -30.62 -7.85 -2.77
N SER A 308 -30.22 -8.97 -2.16
CA SER A 308 -29.53 -8.96 -0.86
C SER A 308 -28.03 -8.60 -1.02
N HIS A 309 -27.22 -8.72 0.04
CA HIS A 309 -25.77 -8.49 -0.05
C HIS A 309 -25.10 -9.37 -1.11
N TRP A 310 -25.53 -10.62 -1.22
CA TRP A 310 -25.10 -11.54 -2.28
C TRP A 310 -26.33 -12.28 -2.79
N TYR A 311 -26.77 -11.96 -4.01
CA TYR A 311 -27.98 -12.54 -4.60
C TYR A 311 -27.68 -13.64 -5.62
N SER A 312 -26.57 -13.53 -6.36
CA SER A 312 -26.03 -14.56 -7.25
C SER A 312 -24.61 -14.16 -7.71
N ASN A 313 -24.03 -14.90 -8.66
CA ASN A 313 -22.80 -14.45 -9.33
C ASN A 313 -22.98 -13.10 -10.04
N GLU A 314 -24.20 -12.67 -10.37
CA GLU A 314 -24.46 -11.34 -10.92
C GLU A 314 -24.09 -10.21 -9.95
N SER A 315 -23.88 -10.49 -8.66
CA SER A 315 -23.34 -9.50 -7.71
C SER A 315 -21.94 -9.00 -8.11
N VAL A 316 -21.24 -9.76 -8.96
CA VAL A 316 -19.91 -9.44 -9.50
C VAL A 316 -19.82 -9.58 -11.03
N ASP A 317 -20.62 -10.46 -11.63
CA ASP A 317 -20.57 -10.85 -13.04
C ASP A 317 -21.79 -10.41 -13.85
N TRP A 318 -22.28 -9.20 -13.57
CA TRP A 318 -23.45 -8.61 -14.23
C TRP A 318 -23.18 -8.26 -15.69
N LYS A 319 -23.94 -8.82 -16.64
CA LYS A 319 -23.65 -8.62 -18.07
C LYS A 319 -23.61 -7.13 -18.51
N PRO A 320 -24.60 -6.28 -18.16
CA PRO A 320 -24.55 -4.84 -18.48
C PRO A 320 -23.32 -4.10 -17.95
N LEU A 321 -22.76 -4.51 -16.81
CA LEU A 321 -21.49 -3.96 -16.29
C LEU A 321 -20.34 -4.27 -17.26
N PHE A 322 -20.23 -5.51 -17.73
CA PHE A 322 -19.18 -5.90 -18.69
C PHE A 322 -19.41 -5.34 -20.09
N ASP A 323 -20.66 -5.14 -20.52
CA ASP A 323 -20.97 -4.41 -21.74
C ASP A 323 -20.52 -2.95 -21.62
N TYR A 324 -20.79 -2.30 -20.46
CA TYR A 324 -20.31 -0.95 -20.16
C TYR A 324 -18.78 -0.89 -20.24
N PHE A 325 -18.05 -1.80 -19.58
CA PHE A 325 -16.59 -1.89 -19.73
C PHE A 325 -16.14 -1.98 -21.18
N LYS A 326 -16.79 -2.82 -21.99
CA LYS A 326 -16.40 -3.03 -23.39
C LYS A 326 -16.46 -1.75 -24.24
N TRP A 327 -17.30 -0.78 -23.89
CA TRP A 327 -17.43 0.50 -24.59
C TRP A 327 -16.39 1.54 -24.17
N HIS A 328 -15.71 1.34 -23.05
CA HIS A 328 -14.76 2.32 -22.51
C HIS A 328 -13.32 2.02 -22.93
N LYS A 329 -12.58 3.08 -23.17
CA LYS A 329 -11.12 3.05 -23.32
C LYS A 329 -10.52 4.21 -22.54
N ARG A 330 -9.44 3.93 -21.82
CA ARG A 330 -8.66 4.96 -21.15
C ARG A 330 -7.91 5.80 -22.19
N LYS A 331 -7.93 7.12 -22.03
CA LYS A 331 -7.13 8.04 -22.85
C LYS A 331 -5.63 7.80 -22.67
N THR A 332 -4.87 8.03 -23.72
CA THR A 332 -3.40 8.13 -23.67
C THR A 332 -2.96 9.51 -23.16
N GLN A 333 -1.70 9.65 -22.76
CA GLN A 333 -1.16 10.93 -22.26
C GLN A 333 -1.28 12.08 -23.27
N SER A 334 -1.15 11.80 -24.57
CA SER A 334 -1.29 12.81 -25.63
C SER A 334 -2.73 13.30 -25.82
N GLU A 335 -3.73 12.56 -25.34
CA GLU A 335 -5.16 12.89 -25.50
C GLU A 335 -5.75 13.64 -24.30
N VAL A 336 -4.93 13.91 -23.28
CA VAL A 336 -5.36 14.56 -22.03
C VAL A 336 -4.76 15.95 -21.96
N ASP A 337 -5.57 16.96 -22.26
CA ASP A 337 -5.16 18.36 -22.18
C ASP A 337 -5.68 19.07 -20.92
N HIS A 338 -6.69 18.50 -20.27
CA HIS A 338 -7.25 18.98 -19.00
C HIS A 338 -6.96 17.99 -17.88
N ILE A 339 -6.44 18.49 -16.76
CA ILE A 339 -6.20 17.75 -15.53
C ILE A 339 -7.03 18.38 -14.41
N ASP A 340 -7.82 17.56 -13.72
CA ASP A 340 -8.41 17.84 -12.41
C ASP A 340 -8.04 16.67 -11.51
N PHE A 341 -7.00 16.83 -10.70
CA PHE A 341 -6.45 15.76 -9.89
C PHE A 341 -6.24 16.20 -8.44
N MET A 342 -6.68 15.36 -7.51
CA MET A 342 -6.53 15.55 -6.08
C MET A 342 -5.80 14.37 -5.42
N THR A 343 -4.96 14.67 -4.43
CA THR A 343 -4.29 13.68 -3.57
C THR A 343 -4.02 14.26 -2.18
N ALA A 344 -4.16 13.47 -1.11
CA ALA A 344 -3.65 13.88 0.20
C ALA A 344 -2.17 13.54 0.38
N ASN A 345 -1.65 12.49 -0.29
CA ASN A 345 -0.29 12.02 -0.06
C ASN A 345 0.42 11.73 -1.39
N PRO A 346 1.35 12.60 -1.83
CA PRO A 346 2.21 12.34 -2.98
C PRO A 346 3.00 11.02 -2.89
N GLY A 347 3.31 10.51 -1.69
CA GLY A 347 3.93 9.19 -1.52
C GLY A 347 3.04 8.02 -1.93
N ILE A 348 1.71 8.22 -2.01
CA ILE A 348 0.75 7.21 -2.44
C ILE A 348 0.36 7.40 -3.90
N SER A 349 0.01 8.63 -4.28
CA SER A 349 -0.35 8.99 -5.65
C SER A 349 -0.03 10.47 -5.86
N ALA A 350 0.99 10.75 -6.66
CA ALA A 350 1.44 12.12 -6.92
C ALA A 350 1.06 12.63 -8.31
N SER A 351 0.80 11.74 -9.27
CA SER A 351 0.78 12.08 -10.69
C SER A 351 -0.52 11.70 -11.35
N TYR A 352 -0.94 12.55 -12.29
CA TYR A 352 -1.97 12.22 -13.25
C TYR A 352 -1.50 12.72 -14.62
N TYR A 353 -1.26 11.78 -15.54
CA TYR A 353 -0.66 12.04 -16.86
C TYR A 353 0.58 12.96 -16.78
N TRP A 354 0.48 14.16 -17.35
CA TRP A 354 1.60 15.07 -17.55
C TRP A 354 1.89 15.99 -16.35
N ALA A 355 1.22 15.84 -15.21
CA ALA A 355 1.47 16.65 -14.03
C ALA A 355 1.65 15.83 -12.75
N THR A 356 2.54 16.31 -11.87
CA THR A 356 2.85 15.67 -10.59
C THR A 356 2.89 16.69 -9.46
N VAL A 357 2.06 16.49 -8.43
CA VAL A 357 2.21 17.16 -7.12
C VAL A 357 3.45 16.58 -6.45
N TYR A 358 4.59 17.28 -6.56
CA TYR A 358 5.86 16.76 -6.09
C TYR A 358 6.06 17.01 -4.58
N GLN A 359 5.76 18.22 -4.11
CA GLN A 359 5.83 18.59 -2.69
C GLN A 359 4.60 19.38 -2.28
N GLN A 360 4.11 19.14 -1.06
CA GLN A 360 2.99 19.88 -0.46
C GLN A 360 3.50 21.07 0.36
N ILE A 361 2.64 22.06 0.60
CA ILE A 361 2.90 23.15 1.55
C ILE A 361 2.60 22.67 2.98
N HIS A 362 1.45 22.00 3.13
CA HIS A 362 0.95 21.38 4.36
C HIS A 362 0.86 19.86 4.14
N PRO A 363 1.71 19.06 4.82
CA PRO A 363 1.69 17.60 4.65
C PRO A 363 0.32 17.00 4.96
N LEU A 364 -0.14 16.10 4.08
CA LEU A 364 -1.39 15.34 4.19
C LEU A 364 -2.71 16.11 4.18
N ASP A 365 -2.65 17.44 4.06
CA ASP A 365 -3.82 18.19 3.59
C ASP A 365 -4.04 17.91 2.10
N TYR A 366 -5.28 18.01 1.62
CA TYR A 366 -5.59 17.76 0.21
C TYR A 366 -4.85 18.73 -0.71
N SER A 367 -4.10 18.18 -1.66
CA SER A 367 -3.51 18.91 -2.77
C SER A 367 -4.36 18.70 -4.01
N ARG A 368 -4.61 19.78 -4.76
CA ARG A 368 -5.34 19.72 -6.04
C ARG A 368 -4.60 20.49 -7.12
N ILE A 369 -4.62 19.96 -8.33
CA ILE A 369 -4.16 20.64 -9.54
C ILE A 369 -5.31 20.65 -10.57
N LEU A 370 -5.62 21.84 -11.06
CA LEU A 370 -6.59 22.09 -12.14
C LEU A 370 -5.83 22.76 -13.27
N LEU A 371 -5.43 22.01 -14.29
CA LEU A 371 -4.49 22.48 -15.30
C LEU A 371 -5.05 22.21 -16.70
N ASP A 372 -4.88 23.19 -17.58
CA ASP A 372 -5.16 23.09 -19.01
C ASP A 372 -3.87 23.33 -19.77
N ARG A 373 -3.57 22.48 -20.75
CA ARG A 373 -2.50 22.70 -21.72
C ARG A 373 -3.08 22.93 -23.12
N ASP A 374 -2.45 23.83 -23.86
CA ASP A 374 -2.72 24.06 -25.28
C ASP A 374 -1.41 23.90 -26.04
N ILE A 375 -1.25 22.74 -26.68
CA ILE A 375 -0.04 22.38 -27.42
C ILE A 375 0.20 23.36 -28.57
N THR A 376 -0.85 23.81 -29.25
CA THR A 376 -0.73 24.72 -30.41
C THR A 376 -0.34 26.13 -29.98
N LYS A 377 -0.87 26.62 -28.85
CA LYS A 377 -0.49 27.94 -28.31
C LYS A 377 0.76 27.92 -27.43
N HIS A 378 1.41 26.77 -27.28
CA HIS A 378 2.56 26.63 -26.39
C HIS A 378 2.27 27.13 -24.97
N SER A 379 1.11 26.78 -24.40
CA SER A 379 0.70 27.32 -23.10
C SER A 379 0.17 26.27 -22.13
N ILE A 380 0.43 26.49 -20.84
CA ILE A 380 -0.16 25.76 -19.72
C ILE A 380 -0.71 26.79 -18.73
N VAL A 381 -1.98 26.68 -18.38
CA VAL A 381 -2.65 27.57 -17.41
C VAL A 381 -3.36 26.74 -16.35
N GLY A 382 -3.47 27.25 -15.13
CA GLY A 382 -4.21 26.51 -14.11
C GLY A 382 -4.16 27.05 -12.69
N GLN A 383 -4.73 26.28 -11.78
CA GLN A 383 -4.79 26.56 -10.35
C GLN A 383 -4.28 25.37 -9.53
N THR A 384 -3.69 25.67 -8.40
CA THR A 384 -3.14 24.71 -7.46
C THR A 384 -3.62 25.01 -6.04
N THR A 385 -3.88 23.95 -5.28
CA THR A 385 -4.17 24.00 -3.85
C THR A 385 -3.16 23.12 -3.13
N ASN A 386 -2.52 23.65 -2.09
CA ASN A 386 -1.54 22.93 -1.27
C ASN A 386 -0.38 22.28 -2.09
N VAL A 387 0.15 23.00 -3.08
CA VAL A 387 1.31 22.55 -3.89
C VAL A 387 2.47 23.52 -3.68
N GLN A 388 3.60 23.02 -3.18
CA GLN A 388 4.85 23.79 -3.09
C GLN A 388 5.71 23.58 -4.35
N THR A 389 5.82 22.34 -4.81
CA THR A 389 6.60 22.01 -6.02
C THR A 389 5.75 21.14 -6.95
N LEU A 390 5.67 21.56 -8.21
CA LEU A 390 4.95 20.88 -9.29
C LEU A 390 5.96 20.39 -10.33
N ARG A 391 5.83 19.15 -10.80
CA ARG A 391 6.53 18.69 -12.01
C ARG A 391 5.55 18.67 -13.17
N LEU A 392 5.93 19.24 -14.30
CA LEU A 392 5.18 19.16 -15.56
C LEU A 392 6.00 18.41 -16.59
N ASP A 393 5.36 17.47 -17.28
CA ASP A 393 5.86 16.80 -18.47
C ASP A 393 5.42 17.59 -19.70
N LEU A 394 6.40 18.15 -20.40
CA LEU A 394 6.23 18.96 -21.60
C LEU A 394 6.30 18.12 -22.88
N SER A 395 6.30 16.78 -22.76
CA SER A 395 6.18 15.90 -23.93
C SER A 395 4.89 16.23 -24.68
N GLY A 396 5.05 16.67 -25.93
CA GLY A 396 3.97 17.13 -26.82
C GLY A 396 4.21 18.54 -27.36
N PHE A 397 4.91 19.40 -26.63
CA PHE A 397 5.36 20.70 -27.15
C PHE A 397 6.61 20.52 -28.03
N ASN A 398 6.77 21.34 -29.07
CA ASN A 398 8.06 21.42 -29.78
C ASN A 398 9.07 22.24 -28.96
N ASN A 399 10.37 22.08 -29.23
CA ASN A 399 11.46 22.80 -28.56
C ASN A 399 11.88 24.11 -29.25
N GLU A 400 11.24 24.46 -30.37
CA GLU A 400 11.52 25.66 -31.16
C GLU A 400 10.90 26.92 -30.54
N GLU A 401 9.81 26.77 -29.80
CA GLU A 401 9.09 27.84 -29.12
C GLU A 401 9.09 27.65 -27.60
N PRO A 402 9.18 28.73 -26.81
CA PRO A 402 9.04 28.63 -25.36
C PRO A 402 7.60 28.22 -25.00
N VAL A 403 7.45 27.42 -23.94
CA VAL A 403 6.16 27.11 -23.34
C VAL A 403 5.87 28.14 -22.25
N SER A 404 4.74 28.83 -22.39
CA SER A 404 4.22 29.80 -21.44
C SER A 404 3.44 29.09 -20.33
N VAL A 405 3.83 29.26 -19.07
CA VAL A 405 3.17 28.62 -17.92
C VAL A 405 2.66 29.67 -16.95
N THR A 406 1.35 29.72 -16.71
CA THR A 406 0.70 30.65 -15.77
C THR A 406 -0.14 29.88 -14.75
N LEU A 407 0.30 29.87 -13.49
CA LEU A 407 -0.38 29.15 -12.41
C LEU A 407 -0.90 30.12 -11.34
N ASP A 408 -2.07 29.81 -10.78
CA ASP A 408 -2.73 30.55 -9.69
C ASP A 408 -3.04 32.02 -10.01
N SER A 409 -3.12 32.39 -11.30
CA SER A 409 -3.22 33.79 -11.74
C SER A 409 -2.08 34.69 -11.24
N LEU A 410 -0.89 34.09 -11.02
CA LEU A 410 0.33 34.81 -10.63
C LEU A 410 1.14 35.20 -11.88
N ASN A 411 2.48 35.14 -11.79
CA ASN A 411 3.34 35.42 -12.92
C ASN A 411 3.30 34.32 -14.00
N THR A 412 3.63 34.73 -15.23
CA THR A 412 3.86 33.82 -16.36
C THR A 412 5.34 33.48 -16.47
N ILE A 413 5.65 32.21 -16.69
CA ILE A 413 6.99 31.69 -16.94
C ILE A 413 7.11 31.33 -18.41
N GLU A 414 8.09 31.89 -19.11
CA GLU A 414 8.44 31.48 -20.47
C GLU A 414 9.61 30.49 -20.41
N TYR A 415 9.34 29.21 -20.66
CA TYR A 415 10.35 28.16 -20.57
C TYR A 415 10.66 27.54 -21.93
N ARG A 416 11.93 27.64 -22.35
CA ARG A 416 12.44 26.95 -23.54
C ARG A 416 13.06 25.62 -23.13
N MET A 417 12.55 24.52 -23.68
CA MET A 417 13.12 23.20 -23.44
C MET A 417 14.55 23.12 -23.94
N THR A 418 15.48 22.79 -23.05
CA THR A 418 16.92 22.68 -23.35
C THR A 418 17.37 21.26 -23.67
N ASP A 419 16.58 20.25 -23.28
CA ASP A 419 16.87 18.83 -23.45
C ASP A 419 15.57 18.07 -23.77
N SER A 420 15.45 17.54 -24.98
CA SER A 420 14.27 16.77 -25.41
C SER A 420 14.20 15.37 -24.78
N GLU A 421 15.31 14.84 -24.27
CA GLU A 421 15.33 13.53 -23.57
C GLU A 421 14.85 13.65 -22.12
N LYS A 422 14.80 14.87 -21.58
CA LYS A 422 14.25 15.19 -20.26
C LYS A 422 13.20 16.30 -20.38
N PRO A 423 12.01 16.00 -20.93
CA PRO A 423 10.98 17.00 -21.19
C PRO A 423 10.25 17.42 -19.90
N PHE A 424 10.94 17.53 -18.76
CA PHE A 424 10.32 17.86 -17.48
C PHE A 424 10.78 19.23 -17.00
N ILE A 425 9.83 19.98 -16.45
CA ILE A 425 10.13 21.18 -15.66
C ILE A 425 9.64 21.02 -14.23
N TYR A 426 10.40 21.59 -13.31
CA TYR A 426 10.02 21.71 -11.92
C TYR A 426 9.75 23.18 -11.61
N LEU A 427 8.53 23.43 -11.11
CA LEU A 427 8.08 24.75 -10.72
C LEU A 427 7.91 24.77 -9.20
N LYS A 428 8.43 25.80 -8.55
CA LYS A 428 8.30 25.98 -7.10
C LYS A 428 7.55 27.27 -6.81
N LYS A 429 6.60 27.19 -5.87
CA LYS A 429 5.86 28.36 -5.38
C LYS A 429 6.64 29.03 -4.26
N GLU A 430 6.96 30.30 -4.46
CA GLU A 430 7.67 31.14 -3.49
C GLU A 430 6.85 32.42 -3.24
N GLY A 431 6.08 32.40 -2.14
CA GLY A 431 5.15 33.47 -1.80
C GLY A 431 4.07 33.63 -2.86
N VAL A 432 4.10 34.76 -3.58
CA VAL A 432 3.14 35.15 -4.62
C VAL A 432 3.68 34.97 -6.04
N SER A 433 4.66 34.08 -6.23
CA SER A 433 5.24 33.80 -7.54
C SER A 433 5.61 32.33 -7.72
N TRP A 434 5.63 31.88 -8.97
CA TRP A 434 6.18 30.60 -9.40
C TRP A 434 7.51 30.82 -10.11
N THR A 435 8.49 29.97 -9.80
CA THR A 435 9.82 30.00 -10.41
C THR A 435 10.23 28.62 -10.89
N VAL A 436 11.02 28.56 -11.97
CA VAL A 436 11.65 27.33 -12.42
C VAL A 436 12.76 26.98 -11.44
N THR A 437 12.79 25.72 -10.98
CA THR A 437 13.83 25.18 -10.11
C THR A 437 14.43 23.93 -10.74
N ASN A 438 15.61 23.53 -10.25
CA ASN A 438 16.12 22.18 -10.49
C ASN A 438 15.21 21.14 -9.84
N GLU A 439 15.29 19.90 -10.33
CA GLU A 439 14.69 18.74 -9.68
C GLU A 439 15.02 18.72 -8.19
N PRO A 440 14.03 18.61 -7.30
CA PRO A 440 14.31 18.54 -5.87
C PRO A 440 15.17 17.32 -5.53
N SER A 441 16.19 17.51 -4.68
CA SER A 441 17.01 16.41 -4.19
C SER A 441 16.17 15.34 -3.51
N LEU A 442 16.46 14.06 -3.77
CA LEU A 442 15.83 12.90 -3.11
C LEU A 442 16.09 12.85 -1.59
N ALA A 443 17.02 13.65 -1.08
CA ALA A 443 17.23 13.86 0.34
C ALA A 443 16.05 14.58 1.03
N ARG A 444 15.23 15.33 0.26
CA ARG A 444 14.01 16.02 0.71
C ARG A 444 12.78 15.10 0.54
N LYS A 445 11.65 15.47 1.14
CA LYS A 445 10.38 14.77 0.90
C LYS A 445 9.93 14.93 -0.55
N GLY A 446 9.25 13.91 -1.04
CA GLY A 446 8.66 13.86 -2.37
C GLY A 446 7.92 12.55 -2.59
N PRO A 447 7.46 12.26 -3.82
CA PRO A 447 6.70 11.04 -4.11
C PRO A 447 7.45 9.74 -3.80
N HIS A 448 8.78 9.78 -3.76
CA HIS A 448 9.63 8.64 -3.44
C HIS A 448 9.68 8.33 -1.93
N ARG A 449 9.40 9.31 -1.06
CA ARG A 449 9.40 9.18 0.40
C ARG A 449 8.72 10.40 1.04
N ASN A 450 7.45 10.25 1.45
CA ASN A 450 6.66 11.37 1.96
C ASN A 450 6.17 11.18 3.41
N GLY A 451 6.19 9.94 3.92
CA GLY A 451 5.55 9.57 5.17
C GLY A 451 4.18 8.95 4.92
N THR A 452 3.62 8.22 5.87
CA THR A 452 3.79 8.41 7.32
C THR A 452 4.60 7.32 8.02
N PHE A 453 4.50 7.20 9.35
CA PHE A 453 5.11 6.10 10.12
C PHE A 453 4.91 4.72 9.47
N LYS A 454 3.72 4.48 8.89
CA LYS A 454 3.39 3.19 8.26
C LYS A 454 4.21 2.90 7.00
N GLU A 455 4.76 3.91 6.32
CA GLU A 455 5.60 3.70 5.14
C GLU A 455 6.91 2.98 5.45
N ALA A 456 7.38 3.04 6.70
CA ALA A 456 8.57 2.30 7.13
C ALA A 456 8.42 0.77 6.92
N PHE A 457 7.20 0.24 6.87
CA PHE A 457 6.94 -1.18 6.70
C PHE A 457 6.80 -1.62 5.22
N ASN A 458 6.95 -0.71 4.24
CA ASN A 458 6.57 -0.98 2.84
C ASN A 458 7.68 -1.58 1.97
N ASN A 459 8.92 -1.72 2.46
CA ASN A 459 10.02 -2.23 1.65
C ASN A 459 10.89 -3.23 2.42
N ARG A 460 10.53 -4.51 2.29
CA ARG A 460 11.21 -5.69 2.85
C ARG A 460 11.72 -5.44 4.27
N MET A 461 10.87 -4.98 5.17
CA MET A 461 11.32 -4.49 6.48
C MET A 461 12.17 -5.49 7.29
N VAL A 462 13.09 -4.97 8.12
CA VAL A 462 13.90 -5.72 9.10
C VAL A 462 13.71 -5.10 10.47
N TYR A 463 13.37 -5.91 11.47
CA TYR A 463 13.32 -5.48 12.86
C TYR A 463 14.68 -5.63 13.52
N VAL A 464 15.17 -4.54 14.10
CA VAL A 464 16.44 -4.46 14.83
C VAL A 464 16.12 -4.09 16.28
N TYR A 465 16.20 -5.08 17.18
CA TYR A 465 15.84 -4.90 18.58
C TYR A 465 17.04 -4.62 19.47
N GLY A 466 16.85 -3.75 20.47
CA GLY A 466 17.90 -3.33 21.39
C GLY A 466 18.33 -4.45 22.35
N THR A 467 19.64 -4.53 22.61
CA THR A 467 20.22 -5.47 23.59
C THR A 467 21.10 -4.80 24.65
N GLN A 468 21.19 -3.47 24.63
CA GLN A 468 22.08 -2.69 25.50
C GLN A 468 21.39 -2.19 26.78
N GLY A 469 20.08 -2.40 26.91
CA GLY A 469 19.30 -1.97 28.06
C GLY A 469 19.46 -2.88 29.28
N THR A 470 18.69 -2.57 30.32
CA THR A 470 18.46 -3.48 31.44
C THR A 470 17.80 -4.79 30.97
N LYS A 471 17.80 -5.81 31.83
CA LYS A 471 17.12 -7.09 31.54
C LYS A 471 15.64 -6.88 31.17
N GLU A 472 14.96 -5.97 31.85
CA GLU A 472 13.53 -5.71 31.59
C GLU A 472 13.30 -4.99 30.26
N GLU A 473 14.15 -4.02 29.90
CA GLU A 473 14.09 -3.32 28.61
C GLU A 473 14.42 -4.25 27.44
N ASN A 474 15.42 -5.11 27.58
CA ASN A 474 15.79 -6.10 26.56
C ASN A 474 14.68 -7.14 26.36
N ASN A 475 14.02 -7.57 27.45
CA ASN A 475 12.87 -8.45 27.37
C ASN A 475 11.70 -7.78 26.63
N TRP A 476 11.38 -6.53 26.97
CA TRP A 476 10.34 -5.77 26.27
C TRP A 476 10.64 -5.65 24.77
N ALA A 477 11.89 -5.35 24.39
CA ALA A 477 12.26 -5.19 22.99
C ALA A 477 12.00 -6.49 22.20
N MET A 478 12.36 -7.65 22.76
CA MET A 478 12.08 -8.95 22.14
C MET A 478 10.57 -9.26 22.10
N GLU A 479 9.85 -9.06 23.21
CA GLU A 479 8.41 -9.29 23.29
C GLU A 479 7.66 -8.43 22.26
N LYS A 480 8.05 -7.17 22.10
CA LYS A 480 7.44 -6.27 21.11
C LYS A 480 7.63 -6.75 19.69
N VAL A 481 8.82 -7.23 19.35
CA VAL A 481 9.11 -7.76 18.00
C VAL A 481 8.32 -9.03 17.73
N GLN A 482 8.24 -9.93 18.72
CA GLN A 482 7.45 -11.15 18.61
C GLN A 482 5.97 -10.84 18.42
N TYR A 483 5.42 -9.93 19.23
CA TYR A 483 4.05 -9.46 19.09
C TYR A 483 3.77 -8.92 17.68
N ASP A 484 4.66 -8.07 17.15
CA ASP A 484 4.51 -7.52 15.81
C ASP A 484 4.62 -8.58 14.71
N ALA A 485 5.52 -9.55 14.86
CA ALA A 485 5.69 -10.63 13.91
C ALA A 485 4.42 -11.48 13.82
N GLU A 486 3.82 -11.79 14.96
CA GLU A 486 2.57 -12.54 15.06
C GLU A 486 1.37 -11.71 14.56
N ALA A 487 1.29 -10.44 14.92
CA ALA A 487 0.26 -9.54 14.43
C ALA A 487 0.32 -9.37 12.91
N TRP A 488 1.53 -9.21 12.35
CA TRP A 488 1.76 -9.11 10.91
C TRP A 488 1.44 -10.43 10.18
N TYR A 489 1.81 -11.57 10.75
CA TYR A 489 1.41 -12.87 10.19
C TYR A 489 -0.12 -13.05 10.22
N TYR A 490 -0.76 -12.70 11.35
CA TYR A 490 -2.21 -12.83 11.54
C TYR A 490 -3.00 -11.93 10.60
N ARG A 491 -2.60 -10.66 10.41
CA ARG A 491 -3.32 -9.69 9.56
C ARG A 491 -2.80 -9.68 8.11
N GLY A 492 -1.50 -9.53 7.96
CA GLY A 492 -0.81 -9.35 6.69
C GLY A 492 -0.37 -10.64 5.99
N ASN A 493 -0.68 -11.82 6.53
CA ASN A 493 -0.21 -13.12 6.00
C ASN A 493 1.31 -13.11 5.72
N GLY A 494 2.06 -12.31 6.48
CA GLY A 494 3.42 -11.94 6.14
C GLY A 494 4.46 -12.52 7.09
N ALA A 495 5.71 -12.15 6.86
CA ALA A 495 6.82 -12.41 7.76
C ALA A 495 7.92 -11.37 7.50
N PHE A 496 8.79 -11.14 8.47
CA PHE A 496 9.96 -10.27 8.32
C PHE A 496 11.16 -10.81 9.10
N ASP A 497 12.33 -10.24 8.85
CA ASP A 497 13.55 -10.62 9.57
C ASP A 497 13.67 -9.89 10.90
N ILE A 498 14.16 -10.61 11.90
CA ILE A 498 14.38 -10.13 13.26
C ILE A 498 15.85 -10.33 13.59
N ILE A 499 16.54 -9.27 13.97
CA ILE A 499 17.95 -9.31 14.34
C ILE A 499 18.22 -8.45 15.58
N ALA A 500 19.21 -8.85 16.37
CA ALA A 500 19.69 -8.03 17.46
C ALA A 500 20.48 -6.83 16.90
N ASP A 501 20.43 -5.70 17.59
CA ASP A 501 21.25 -4.51 17.30
C ASP A 501 22.76 -4.80 17.22
N ARG A 502 23.29 -5.69 18.06
CA ARG A 502 24.70 -6.12 18.04
C ARG A 502 25.10 -6.91 16.80
N ASP A 503 24.12 -7.50 16.10
CA ASP A 503 24.32 -8.27 14.88
C ASP A 503 23.92 -7.46 13.63
N PHE A 504 23.55 -6.17 13.80
CA PHE A 504 23.14 -5.30 12.70
C PHE A 504 24.35 -4.76 11.95
N GLU A 505 24.37 -5.02 10.65
CA GLU A 505 25.38 -4.51 9.72
C GLU A 505 24.67 -3.81 8.56
N GLU A 506 24.92 -2.51 8.38
CA GLU A 506 24.18 -1.70 7.40
C GLU A 506 24.28 -2.25 5.96
N THR A 507 25.46 -2.70 5.56
CA THR A 507 25.74 -3.22 4.21
C THR A 507 24.90 -4.45 3.88
N LYS A 508 24.64 -5.32 4.86
CA LYS A 508 23.83 -6.55 4.71
C LYS A 508 22.35 -6.24 4.47
N TYR A 509 21.88 -5.07 4.89
CA TYR A 509 20.48 -4.66 4.83
C TYR A 509 20.27 -3.38 4.00
N ALA A 510 21.20 -3.02 3.12
CA ALA A 510 21.22 -1.75 2.39
C ALA A 510 19.96 -1.49 1.54
N GLY A 511 19.30 -2.53 1.02
CA GLY A 511 18.11 -2.42 0.17
C GLY A 511 16.77 -2.54 0.91
N ARG A 512 16.75 -2.40 2.24
CA ARG A 512 15.60 -2.70 3.10
C ARG A 512 15.29 -1.56 4.05
N ASN A 513 14.01 -1.38 4.36
CA ASN A 513 13.63 -0.51 5.47
C ASN A 513 13.99 -1.18 6.81
N ILE A 514 14.31 -0.34 7.81
CA ILE A 514 14.68 -0.80 9.14
C ILE A 514 13.61 -0.38 10.14
N ILE A 515 13.21 -1.27 11.04
CA ILE A 515 12.35 -0.97 12.18
C ILE A 515 13.19 -1.11 13.45
N LEU A 516 13.47 -0.01 14.12
CA LEU A 516 14.22 0.03 15.37
C LEU A 516 13.29 -0.11 16.57
N ILE A 517 13.64 -1.03 17.47
CA ILE A 517 12.96 -1.20 18.76
C ILE A 517 13.92 -0.81 19.87
N GLY A 518 13.53 0.19 20.66
CA GLY A 518 14.36 0.75 21.73
C GLY A 518 14.66 2.24 21.54
N ASN A 519 15.69 2.72 22.21
CA ASN A 519 16.11 4.12 22.23
C ASN A 519 17.65 4.24 22.14
N ALA A 520 18.18 5.46 22.18
CA ALA A 520 19.62 5.72 22.01
C ALA A 520 20.53 5.02 23.04
N LYS A 521 19.99 4.60 24.18
CA LYS A 521 20.72 3.86 25.22
C LYS A 521 20.52 2.35 25.14
N THR A 522 19.38 1.90 24.65
CA THR A 522 19.03 0.47 24.64
C THR A 522 19.32 -0.23 23.30
N ASN A 523 19.51 0.51 22.21
CA ASN A 523 19.74 -0.02 20.88
C ASN A 523 21.01 0.56 20.24
N SER A 524 22.04 -0.26 20.03
CA SER A 524 23.35 0.18 19.50
C SER A 524 23.29 0.69 18.06
N ALA A 525 22.31 0.28 17.26
CA ALA A 525 22.13 0.74 15.89
C ALA A 525 21.60 2.19 15.79
N TRP A 526 21.10 2.76 16.91
CA TRP A 526 20.54 4.10 16.95
C TRP A 526 21.54 5.17 16.49
N ASN A 527 22.78 5.12 16.98
CA ASN A 527 23.80 6.13 16.66
C ASN A 527 24.21 6.12 15.18
N THR A 528 24.00 5.01 14.49
CA THR A 528 24.26 4.91 13.05
C THR A 528 23.08 5.43 12.24
N LEU A 529 21.86 5.02 12.61
CA LEU A 529 20.66 5.24 11.79
C LEU A 529 19.94 6.56 12.08
N MET A 530 20.06 7.05 13.31
CA MET A 530 19.25 8.15 13.84
C MET A 530 20.07 9.39 14.21
N LYS A 531 21.37 9.41 13.95
CA LYS A 531 22.29 10.49 14.35
C LYS A 531 21.77 11.89 13.99
N ASP A 532 21.33 12.05 12.75
CA ASP A 532 20.90 13.35 12.20
C ASP A 532 19.37 13.54 12.29
N CYS A 533 18.68 12.65 12.99
CA CYS A 533 17.25 12.79 13.22
C CYS A 533 16.98 13.93 14.22
N PRO A 534 16.07 14.88 13.92
CA PRO A 534 15.68 15.94 14.84
C PRO A 534 14.85 15.43 16.03
N ILE A 535 14.54 14.13 16.05
CA ILE A 535 13.85 13.44 17.13
C ILE A 535 14.85 12.46 17.77
N GLN A 536 15.15 12.66 19.04
CA GLN A 536 16.03 11.81 19.83
C GLN A 536 15.31 11.30 21.07
N VAL A 537 15.43 10.00 21.36
CA VAL A 537 14.83 9.37 22.52
C VAL A 537 15.92 8.70 23.32
N GLU A 538 15.94 8.95 24.62
CA GLU A 538 16.82 8.27 25.57
C GLU A 538 16.08 8.02 26.89
N THR A 539 16.77 7.39 27.84
CA THR A 539 16.20 7.11 29.16
C THR A 539 15.72 8.40 29.83
N GLY A 540 14.45 8.45 30.20
CA GLY A 540 13.80 9.55 30.91
C GLY A 540 13.50 10.82 30.10
N LYS A 541 13.84 10.89 28.81
CA LYS A 541 13.52 12.08 27.99
C LYS A 541 13.42 11.85 26.48
N ILE A 542 12.64 12.72 25.84
CA ILE A 542 12.51 12.85 24.38
C ILE A 542 12.89 14.27 24.00
N ASN A 543 13.68 14.45 22.95
CA ASN A 543 13.89 15.73 22.28
C ASN A 543 13.23 15.70 20.89
N ILE A 544 12.39 16.68 20.59
CA ILE A 544 11.69 16.84 19.31
C ILE A 544 11.97 18.25 18.81
N GLY A 545 12.79 18.40 17.77
CA GLY A 545 13.06 19.70 17.15
C GLY A 545 13.57 20.76 18.15
N GLY A 546 14.31 20.34 19.19
CA GLY A 546 14.82 21.21 20.26
C GLY A 546 13.94 21.25 21.52
N LYS A 547 12.65 20.87 21.45
CA LYS A 547 11.78 20.78 22.62
C LYS A 547 12.01 19.49 23.39
N THR A 548 12.16 19.59 24.71
CA THR A 548 12.43 18.43 25.57
C THR A 548 11.20 18.07 26.41
N TYR A 549 10.86 16.79 26.42
CA TYR A 549 9.84 16.20 27.28
C TYR A 549 10.52 15.20 28.21
N ALA A 550 10.33 15.36 29.52
CA ALA A 550 10.90 14.48 30.53
C ALA A 550 9.83 13.56 31.14
N GLY A 551 10.21 12.33 31.46
CA GLY A 551 9.34 11.31 32.02
C GLY A 551 9.81 9.90 31.66
N ASN A 552 9.54 8.92 32.51
CA ASN A 552 9.87 7.50 32.28
C ASN A 552 8.69 6.71 31.68
N ASP A 553 7.56 7.38 31.48
CA ASP A 553 6.29 6.83 31.00
C ASP A 553 5.94 7.28 29.57
N LEU A 554 6.91 7.85 28.84
CA LEU A 554 6.71 8.33 27.48
C LEU A 554 7.03 7.20 26.48
N GLY A 555 6.06 6.90 25.62
CA GLY A 555 6.20 6.01 24.46
C GLY A 555 6.05 6.78 23.16
N GLY A 556 6.43 6.16 22.04
CA GLY A 556 6.19 6.78 20.74
C GLY A 556 6.55 5.96 19.52
N TYR A 557 6.11 6.50 18.39
CA TYR A 557 6.39 6.00 17.05
C TYR A 557 6.83 7.16 16.17
N PHE A 558 7.84 6.94 15.34
CA PHE A 558 8.18 7.90 14.31
C PHE A 558 8.93 7.24 13.17
N TYR A 559 8.92 7.86 12.00
CA TYR A 559 9.78 7.46 10.89
C TYR A 559 10.87 8.50 10.61
N TRP A 560 11.90 8.05 9.92
CA TRP A 560 13.02 8.88 9.48
C TRP A 560 13.56 8.35 8.15
N ARG A 561 14.24 9.21 7.39
CA ARG A 561 14.99 8.77 6.20
C ARG A 561 16.15 7.87 6.60
N LYS A 562 16.33 6.74 5.90
CA LYS A 562 17.49 5.88 6.16
C LYS A 562 18.77 6.57 5.65
N PRO A 563 19.83 6.72 6.47
CA PRO A 563 21.12 7.21 5.99
C PRO A 563 21.63 6.41 4.79
N GLY A 564 22.29 7.12 3.86
CA GLY A 564 22.83 6.53 2.63
C GLY A 564 21.78 6.03 1.62
N SER A 565 20.51 6.37 1.78
CA SER A 565 19.45 5.97 0.85
C SER A 565 18.51 7.10 0.47
N ASP A 566 18.25 7.19 -0.83
CA ASP A 566 17.29 8.14 -1.39
C ASP A 566 15.84 7.76 -1.11
N VAL A 567 15.52 6.48 -0.98
CA VAL A 567 14.13 5.99 -0.95
C VAL A 567 13.76 5.26 0.35
N LEU A 568 14.74 4.73 1.07
CA LEU A 568 14.47 3.89 2.24
C LEU A 568 14.24 4.70 3.50
N SER A 569 13.55 4.07 4.45
CA SER A 569 13.16 4.68 5.72
C SER A 569 13.52 3.80 6.92
N VAL A 570 13.61 4.44 8.07
CA VAL A 570 13.72 3.82 9.38
C VAL A 570 12.44 4.13 10.15
N GLY A 571 11.70 3.11 10.57
CA GLY A 571 10.61 3.23 11.53
C GLY A 571 11.15 2.98 12.94
N VAL A 572 10.63 3.69 13.94
CA VAL A 572 11.09 3.57 15.33
C VAL A 572 9.90 3.34 16.23
N ILE A 573 10.00 2.33 17.10
CA ILE A 573 9.08 2.03 18.18
C ILE A 573 9.86 2.13 19.49
N THR A 574 9.49 3.07 20.34
CA THR A 574 10.39 3.51 21.41
C THR A 574 9.66 3.89 22.69
N GLY A 575 10.44 4.10 23.74
CA GLY A 575 10.01 4.68 25.00
C GLY A 575 11.19 5.13 25.84
N THR A 576 10.92 6.03 26.79
CA THR A 576 11.92 6.60 27.71
C THR A 576 12.16 5.74 28.95
N GLY A 577 11.31 4.75 29.18
CA GLY A 577 11.40 3.78 30.27
C GLY A 577 10.34 2.69 30.08
N ILE A 578 10.33 1.68 30.96
CA ILE A 578 9.51 0.48 30.74
C ILE A 578 8.00 0.78 30.67
N ALA A 579 7.53 1.79 31.39
CA ALA A 579 6.12 2.21 31.36
C ALA A 579 5.73 2.75 29.98
N GLY A 580 6.56 3.63 29.39
CA GLY A 580 6.34 4.18 28.05
C GLY A 580 6.54 3.15 26.94
N MET A 581 7.55 2.29 27.10
CA MET A 581 7.80 1.13 26.23
C MET A 581 6.57 0.20 26.17
N ARG A 582 5.99 -0.17 27.32
CA ARG A 582 4.76 -0.98 27.38
C ARG A 582 3.56 -0.26 26.77
N ALA A 583 3.45 1.06 26.96
CA ALA A 583 2.42 1.85 26.29
C ALA A 583 2.54 1.76 24.76
N ALA A 584 3.78 1.77 24.24
CA ALA A 584 4.05 1.61 22.82
C ALA A 584 3.73 0.21 22.26
N THR A 585 3.54 -0.81 23.12
CA THR A 585 3.08 -2.14 22.71
C THR A 585 1.59 -2.17 22.35
N ALA A 586 0.78 -1.29 22.95
CA ALA A 586 -0.67 -1.40 22.87
C ALA A 586 -1.31 -0.92 21.55
N ASN A 587 -0.65 -0.06 20.76
CA ASN A 587 -1.25 0.50 19.55
C ASN A 587 -1.20 -0.46 18.35
N GLN A 588 -2.23 -0.38 17.50
CA GLN A 588 -2.43 -1.25 16.34
C GLN A 588 -2.14 -0.54 15.01
N TYR A 589 -0.87 -0.25 14.71
CA TYR A 589 -0.50 0.34 13.41
C TYR A 589 -0.63 -0.66 12.24
N PHE A 590 -0.73 -1.96 12.48
CA PHE A 590 -1.13 -2.96 11.48
C PHE A 590 -2.65 -3.05 11.28
N ALA A 591 -3.34 -1.92 11.28
CA ALA A 591 -4.74 -1.81 10.91
C ALA A 591 -4.88 -1.02 9.61
N GLY A 592 -5.87 -1.37 8.78
CA GLY A 592 -6.21 -0.57 7.59
C GLY A 592 -6.86 0.75 8.02
N ALA A 593 -6.60 1.82 7.27
CA ALA A 593 -7.16 3.17 7.47
C ALA A 593 -6.88 3.83 8.83
N SER A 594 -5.94 3.28 9.61
CA SER A 594 -5.43 3.97 10.79
C SER A 594 -4.44 5.05 10.36
N GLY A 595 -4.82 6.31 10.60
CA GLY A 595 -3.98 7.47 10.34
C GLY A 595 -2.90 7.62 11.41
N PHE A 596 -1.66 7.35 11.06
CA PHE A 596 -0.50 7.68 11.88
C PHE A 596 0.24 8.83 11.23
N PRO A 597 0.60 9.90 11.96
CA PRO A 597 1.46 10.95 11.43
C PRO A 597 2.91 10.46 11.28
N ASP A 598 3.82 11.38 10.92
CA ASP A 598 5.24 11.05 10.82
C ASP A 598 5.86 10.71 12.17
N TYR A 599 5.40 11.38 13.23
CA TYR A 599 5.76 11.09 14.61
C TYR A 599 4.58 11.29 15.54
N MET A 600 4.52 10.48 16.59
CA MET A 600 3.52 10.56 17.65
C MET A 600 4.13 10.05 18.96
N PHE A 601 4.07 10.88 20.01
CA PHE A 601 4.57 10.60 21.35
C PHE A 601 3.48 10.82 22.39
N PHE A 602 3.44 9.95 23.38
CA PHE A 602 2.35 9.89 24.35
C PHE A 602 2.84 9.37 25.70
N LYS A 603 2.10 9.68 26.75
CA LYS A 603 2.29 9.07 28.08
C LYS A 603 1.54 7.74 28.16
N LEU A 604 1.91 6.91 29.14
CA LEU A 604 1.16 5.70 29.49
C LEU A 604 -0.34 6.00 29.73
N ALA A 605 -0.65 7.18 30.28
CA ALA A 605 -2.02 7.64 30.51
C ALA A 605 -2.90 7.65 29.24
N MET A 606 -2.32 7.75 28.04
CA MET A 606 -3.06 7.70 26.76
C MET A 606 -3.93 6.44 26.62
N LEU A 607 -3.50 5.31 27.19
CA LEU A 607 -4.28 4.07 27.15
C LEU A 607 -5.61 4.15 27.90
N LYS A 608 -5.74 5.11 28.82
CA LYS A 608 -6.95 5.35 29.62
C LYS A 608 -7.66 6.63 29.17
N ASP A 609 -6.90 7.70 28.98
CA ASP A 609 -7.42 9.05 28.78
C ASP A 609 -7.55 9.41 27.29
N GLY A 610 -7.15 8.51 26.38
CA GLY A 610 -7.20 8.72 24.94
C GLY A 610 -6.24 9.82 24.50
N VAL A 611 -6.72 10.68 23.59
CA VAL A 611 -5.91 11.76 22.98
C VAL A 611 -5.30 12.74 23.98
N GLU A 612 -5.91 12.93 25.16
CA GLU A 612 -5.37 13.81 26.21
C GLU A 612 -4.03 13.29 26.76
N GLY A 613 -3.71 12.01 26.55
CA GLY A 613 -2.41 11.43 26.88
C GLY A 613 -1.33 11.62 25.81
N ILE A 614 -1.65 12.21 24.65
CA ILE A 614 -0.67 12.53 23.60
C ILE A 614 0.10 13.79 24.00
N VAL A 615 1.42 13.71 23.88
CA VAL A 615 2.34 14.78 24.25
C VAL A 615 2.73 15.61 23.04
N ASP A 616 2.96 14.96 21.91
CA ASP A 616 3.28 15.63 20.64
C ASP A 616 3.00 14.71 19.45
N ALA A 617 2.58 15.28 18.33
CA ALA A 617 2.37 14.56 17.08
C ALA A 617 2.42 15.53 15.90
N GLY A 618 2.96 15.08 14.76
CA GLY A 618 3.06 15.96 13.60
C GLY A 618 3.79 15.36 12.42
N PHE A 619 4.10 16.25 11.47
CA PHE A 619 4.77 15.93 10.22
C PHE A 619 6.10 16.68 10.11
N TYR A 620 7.09 16.08 9.48
CA TYR A 620 8.27 16.83 9.07
C TYR A 620 7.94 17.71 7.86
N SER A 621 8.63 18.85 7.79
CA SER A 621 8.72 19.69 6.58
C SER A 621 9.37 18.93 5.40
N ASN A 622 9.37 19.54 4.21
CA ASN A 622 10.00 18.96 3.03
C ASN A 622 11.52 18.77 3.20
N GLU A 623 12.15 19.54 4.09
CA GLU A 623 13.56 19.45 4.47
C GLU A 623 13.82 18.48 5.62
N TRP A 624 12.80 17.74 6.07
CA TRP A 624 12.86 16.83 7.22
C TRP A 624 13.05 17.49 8.59
N ASN A 625 12.78 18.81 8.70
CA ASN A 625 12.76 19.50 9.99
C ASN A 625 11.41 19.34 10.70
N VAL A 626 11.44 19.28 12.04
CA VAL A 626 10.23 19.40 12.87
C VAL A 626 10.03 20.88 13.19
N LYS A 627 8.83 21.42 12.91
CA LYS A 627 8.47 22.77 13.36
C LYS A 627 8.13 22.71 14.85
N SER A 628 8.73 23.60 15.64
CA SER A 628 8.20 23.92 16.97
C SER A 628 6.84 24.59 16.77
N ASN A 629 5.75 23.92 17.16
CA ASN A 629 4.42 24.52 17.23
C ASN A 629 4.40 25.72 18.18
#